data_AF-A0A7W0LX17-F1
#
_entry.id   AF-A0A7W0LX17-F1
#
_cell.length_a   1.000
_cell.length_b   1.000
_cell.length_c   1.000
_cell.angle_alpha   90.00
_cell.angle_beta   90.00
_cell.angle_gamma   90.00
#
_symmetry.space_group_name_H-M   'P 1'
#
loop_
_entity.id
_entity.type
_entity.pdbx_description
1 polymer ?
#
loop_
_entity_poly.entity_id
_entity_poly.type
_entity_poly.pdbx_seq_one_letter_code
_entity_poly.pdbx_strand_id
1 'polypeptide(L)'
;MSQPLLLHSLAEIKGVVRGCLEAAQARTVAEIGSESGANTRELLSFVGESQGELWCVEPEPTLEVEQLDGQEDRLHLVRGRSPEALTAVEACDAYIIDGDHNYWTVSRELDHIAQGADRLPLVLLHDVCWPAGRRDMYYAPGALPAGAVHPHSWELGCVPGRQEAIAGGFRGRGSFAIALNEGGERNGVRTAVEDFMEAREDLRFVVVPAIFGLGVLYSATAPYADALDRLLGPLERNPLLERLERNRIDLYMELLEQRDRVSELGLRQGRLLAEYDRSLTAAEAEAAALRLEVAKLRERARA
;
A
#
# COMPACT_ATOMS: atom_id res chain seq x y z
N MET A 1 7.83 21.86 6.43
CA MET A 1 6.98 20.66 6.47
C MET A 1 7.90 19.45 6.57
N SER A 2 7.69 18.56 7.54
CA SER A 2 8.48 17.32 7.63
C SER A 2 7.97 16.32 6.60
N GLN A 3 8.85 15.75 5.78
CA GLN A 3 8.45 14.69 4.85
C GLN A 3 7.94 13.45 5.59
N PRO A 4 6.97 12.71 5.01
CA PRO A 4 6.52 11.45 5.59
C PRO A 4 7.66 10.43 5.62
N LEU A 5 7.78 9.70 6.73
CA LEU A 5 8.85 8.69 6.92
C LEU A 5 8.58 7.38 6.18
N LEU A 6 7.31 7.12 5.84
CA LEU A 6 6.91 5.96 5.05
C LEU A 6 6.96 6.34 3.56
N LEU A 7 7.96 5.83 2.87
CA LEU A 7 7.99 5.82 1.40
C LEU A 7 7.20 4.61 0.93
N HIS A 8 6.17 4.84 0.09
CA HIS A 8 5.20 3.82 -0.32
C HIS A 8 4.55 4.12 -1.69
N SER A 9 5.08 5.07 -2.45
CA SER A 9 4.48 5.48 -3.72
C SER A 9 5.46 5.26 -4.86
N LEU A 10 4.94 4.87 -6.03
CA LEU A 10 5.69 4.84 -7.28
C LEU A 10 6.33 6.18 -7.64
N ALA A 11 5.81 7.29 -7.11
CA ALA A 11 6.41 8.63 -7.27
C ALA A 11 7.87 8.69 -6.76
N GLU A 12 8.24 7.86 -5.78
CA GLU A 12 9.60 7.79 -5.22
C GLU A 12 10.61 7.14 -6.18
N ILE A 13 10.13 6.33 -7.13
CA ILE A 13 10.93 5.65 -8.14
C ILE A 13 10.56 6.08 -9.57
N LYS A 14 9.93 7.26 -9.70
CA LYS A 14 9.43 7.82 -10.96
C LYS A 14 10.46 7.88 -12.09
N GLY A 15 11.75 8.04 -11.78
CA GLY A 15 12.81 8.04 -12.78
C GLY A 15 12.95 6.69 -13.50
N VAL A 16 12.76 5.58 -12.78
CA VAL A 16 12.76 4.23 -13.36
C VAL A 16 11.48 3.98 -14.16
N VAL A 17 10.32 4.34 -13.59
CA VAL A 17 9.01 4.23 -14.25
C VAL A 17 9.03 4.99 -15.58
N ARG A 18 9.39 6.28 -15.56
CA ARG A 18 9.51 7.12 -16.76
C ARG A 18 10.49 6.52 -17.76
N GLY A 19 11.66 6.06 -17.34
CA GLY A 19 12.63 5.42 -18.23
C GLY A 19 12.05 4.18 -18.94
N CYS A 20 11.21 3.40 -18.25
CA CYS A 20 10.54 2.25 -18.87
C CYS A 20 9.50 2.70 -19.92
N LEU A 21 8.69 3.71 -19.59
CA LEU A 21 7.70 4.27 -20.52
C LEU A 21 8.35 4.89 -21.76
N GLU A 22 9.47 5.60 -21.58
CA GLU A 22 10.27 6.16 -22.67
C GLU A 22 10.90 5.07 -23.55
N ALA A 23 11.44 4.01 -22.94
CA ALA A 23 12.00 2.87 -23.66
C ALA A 23 10.92 2.14 -24.49
N ALA A 24 9.71 1.99 -23.93
CA ALA A 24 8.56 1.42 -24.63
C ALA A 24 7.95 2.37 -25.67
N GLN A 25 8.37 3.63 -25.69
CA GLN A 25 7.77 4.70 -26.51
C GLN A 25 6.25 4.82 -26.28
N ALA A 26 5.81 4.61 -25.03
CA ALA A 26 4.40 4.57 -24.67
C ALA A 26 3.72 5.92 -24.94
N ARG A 27 2.56 5.87 -25.57
CA ARG A 27 1.69 7.02 -25.79
C ARG A 27 0.39 6.89 -25.01
N THR A 28 -0.18 5.70 -24.96
CA THR A 28 -1.36 5.43 -24.14
C THR A 28 -0.95 4.69 -22.88
N VAL A 29 -1.32 5.24 -21.73
CA VAL A 29 -0.95 4.71 -20.42
C VAL A 29 -2.22 4.52 -19.59
N ALA A 30 -2.34 3.39 -18.89
CA ALA A 30 -3.39 3.18 -17.89
C ALA A 30 -2.76 3.11 -16.48
N GLU A 31 -3.21 3.98 -15.58
CA GLU A 31 -2.91 3.94 -14.14
C GLU A 31 -4.09 3.29 -13.40
N ILE A 32 -3.80 2.28 -12.58
CA ILE A 32 -4.77 1.57 -11.75
C ILE A 32 -4.40 1.81 -10.29
N GLY A 33 -5.24 2.56 -9.58
CA GLY A 33 -4.93 3.08 -8.24
C GLY A 33 -4.24 4.44 -8.35
N SER A 34 -4.99 5.52 -8.15
CA SER A 34 -4.48 6.89 -8.23
C SER A 34 -4.10 7.46 -6.86
N GLU A 35 -4.68 6.92 -5.79
CA GLU A 35 -4.46 7.32 -4.41
C GLU A 35 -4.49 8.85 -4.23
N SER A 36 -3.34 9.48 -3.94
CA SER A 36 -3.20 10.93 -3.74
C SER A 36 -3.09 11.75 -5.04
N GLY A 37 -3.02 11.12 -6.20
CA GLY A 37 -2.83 11.75 -7.51
C GLY A 37 -1.39 12.19 -7.81
N ALA A 38 -0.44 11.89 -6.93
CA ALA A 38 0.97 12.27 -7.12
C ALA A 38 1.58 11.60 -8.36
N ASN A 39 1.36 10.29 -8.52
CA ASN A 39 1.83 9.55 -9.69
C ASN A 39 1.04 9.93 -10.96
N THR A 40 -0.27 10.14 -10.85
CA THR A 40 -1.13 10.66 -11.93
C THR A 40 -0.55 11.93 -12.56
N ARG A 41 -0.06 12.90 -11.75
CA ARG A 41 0.58 14.13 -12.27
C ARG A 41 1.88 13.85 -13.03
N GLU A 42 2.72 12.95 -12.54
CA GLU A 42 3.96 12.57 -13.22
C GLU A 42 3.67 11.88 -14.56
N LEU A 43 2.64 11.02 -14.59
CA LEU A 43 2.17 10.35 -15.81
C LEU A 43 1.56 11.35 -16.80
N LEU A 44 0.75 12.31 -16.35
CA LEU A 44 0.21 13.39 -17.20
C LEU A 44 1.32 14.23 -17.84
N SER A 45 2.38 14.54 -17.10
CA SER A 45 3.56 15.22 -17.64
C SER A 45 4.21 14.38 -18.74
N PHE A 46 4.38 13.07 -18.51
CA PHE A 46 4.97 12.16 -19.49
C PHE A 46 4.13 12.06 -20.77
N VAL A 47 2.83 11.76 -20.67
CA VAL A 47 1.97 11.61 -21.86
C VAL A 47 1.81 12.95 -22.60
N GLY A 48 1.94 14.07 -21.90
CA GLY A 48 1.99 15.39 -22.53
C GLY A 48 3.19 15.59 -23.45
N GLU A 49 4.35 15.10 -23.06
CA GLU A 49 5.58 15.15 -23.87
C GLU A 49 5.51 14.18 -25.06
N SER A 50 4.87 13.02 -24.89
CA SER A 50 4.70 12.02 -25.96
C SER A 50 3.48 12.23 -26.85
N GLN A 51 2.69 13.29 -26.59
CA GLN A 51 1.41 13.60 -27.25
C GLN A 51 0.43 12.42 -27.19
N GLY A 52 0.36 11.80 -26.02
CA GLY A 52 -0.44 10.63 -25.71
C GLY A 52 -1.59 10.91 -24.75
N GLU A 53 -2.14 9.84 -24.17
CA GLU A 53 -3.33 9.84 -23.31
C GLU A 53 -3.12 9.00 -22.05
N LEU A 54 -3.77 9.39 -20.97
CA LEU A 54 -3.74 8.72 -19.67
C LEU A 54 -5.16 8.28 -19.27
N TRP A 55 -5.33 6.99 -19.06
CA TRP A 55 -6.50 6.41 -18.41
C TRP A 55 -6.21 6.23 -16.92
N CYS A 56 -7.10 6.69 -16.05
CA CYS A 56 -6.95 6.57 -14.61
C CYS A 56 -8.12 5.78 -14.05
N VAL A 57 -7.87 4.58 -13.52
CA VAL A 57 -8.87 3.71 -12.91
C VAL A 57 -8.81 3.84 -11.40
N GLU A 58 -9.89 4.36 -10.81
CA GLU A 58 -9.94 4.62 -9.38
C GLU A 58 -11.38 4.49 -8.85
N PRO A 59 -11.66 3.64 -7.86
CA PRO A 59 -12.98 3.55 -7.27
C PRO A 59 -13.43 4.82 -6.54
N GLU A 60 -12.51 5.48 -5.82
CA GLU A 60 -12.82 6.60 -4.93
C GLU A 60 -11.81 7.75 -5.12
N PRO A 61 -11.83 8.44 -6.28
CA PRO A 61 -10.79 9.41 -6.61
C PRO A 61 -10.89 10.64 -5.72
N THR A 62 -9.72 11.18 -5.39
CA THR A 62 -9.62 12.42 -4.63
C THR A 62 -10.12 13.61 -5.46
N LEU A 63 -10.58 14.66 -4.79
CA LEU A 63 -10.98 15.91 -5.45
C LEU A 63 -9.90 16.47 -6.39
N GLU A 64 -8.63 16.22 -6.10
CA GLU A 64 -7.52 16.65 -6.95
C GLU A 64 -7.49 15.90 -8.28
N VAL A 65 -7.67 14.56 -8.26
CA VAL A 65 -7.77 13.74 -9.48
C VAL A 65 -9.00 14.11 -10.30
N GLU A 66 -10.15 14.36 -9.63
CA GLU A 66 -11.37 14.83 -10.31
C GLU A 66 -11.18 16.18 -11.00
N GLN A 67 -10.44 17.09 -10.37
CA GLN A 67 -10.14 18.40 -10.96
C GLN A 67 -9.19 18.30 -12.14
N LEU A 68 -8.20 17.41 -12.08
CA LEU A 68 -7.29 17.15 -13.20
C LEU A 68 -8.07 16.62 -14.42
N ASP A 69 -8.98 15.67 -14.22
CA ASP A 69 -9.82 15.11 -15.30
C ASP A 69 -10.68 16.18 -15.98
N GLY A 70 -11.21 17.14 -15.20
CA GLY A 70 -11.95 18.27 -15.74
C GLY A 70 -11.11 19.36 -16.43
N GLN A 71 -9.77 19.33 -16.30
CA GLN A 71 -8.85 20.34 -16.82
C GLN A 71 -7.96 19.85 -17.95
N GLU A 72 -7.64 18.56 -17.97
CA GLU A 72 -6.71 17.95 -18.91
C GLU A 72 -7.45 17.02 -19.87
N ASP A 73 -7.66 17.46 -21.12
CA ASP A 73 -8.38 16.69 -22.15
C ASP A 73 -7.78 15.29 -22.44
N ARG A 74 -6.53 15.06 -22.02
CA ARG A 74 -5.78 13.80 -22.18
C ARG A 74 -5.93 12.84 -21.01
N LEU A 75 -6.62 13.24 -19.94
CA LEU A 75 -6.93 12.39 -18.80
C LEU A 75 -8.34 11.82 -18.99
N HIS A 76 -8.46 10.51 -18.77
CA HIS A 76 -9.73 9.80 -18.81
C HIS A 76 -9.92 9.06 -17.49
N LEU A 77 -10.66 9.67 -16.56
CA LEU A 77 -10.99 9.06 -15.28
C LEU A 77 -12.12 8.02 -15.41
N VAL A 78 -11.79 6.77 -15.10
CA VAL A 78 -12.73 5.64 -15.02
C VAL A 78 -13.00 5.30 -13.56
N ARG A 79 -14.23 5.57 -13.11
CA ARG A 79 -14.65 5.26 -11.74
C ARG A 79 -15.08 3.82 -11.60
N GLY A 80 -14.34 3.05 -10.81
CA GLY A 80 -14.70 1.68 -10.50
C GLY A 80 -13.52 0.89 -9.94
N ARG A 81 -13.81 -0.32 -9.47
CA ARG A 81 -12.79 -1.27 -9.02
C ARG A 81 -12.29 -2.07 -10.21
N SER A 82 -10.99 -2.24 -10.31
CA SER A 82 -10.39 -3.24 -11.18
C SER A 82 -10.64 -4.65 -10.60
N PRO A 83 -10.74 -5.68 -11.46
CA PRO A 83 -10.56 -5.67 -12.91
C PRO A 83 -11.78 -5.16 -13.72
N GLU A 84 -12.98 -5.07 -13.14
CA GLU A 84 -14.22 -4.80 -13.90
C GLU A 84 -14.18 -3.43 -14.62
N ALA A 85 -13.65 -2.41 -13.94
CA ALA A 85 -13.52 -1.07 -14.49
C ALA A 85 -12.60 -1.00 -15.73
N LEU A 86 -11.68 -1.95 -15.91
CA LEU A 86 -10.79 -2.00 -17.08
C LEU A 86 -11.55 -2.24 -18.38
N THR A 87 -12.78 -2.78 -18.32
CA THR A 87 -13.63 -2.93 -19.52
C THR A 87 -14.00 -1.61 -20.19
N ALA A 88 -13.88 -0.48 -19.48
CA ALA A 88 -14.09 0.87 -20.02
C ALA A 88 -12.78 1.56 -20.45
N VAL A 89 -11.64 0.90 -20.31
CA VAL A 89 -10.32 1.42 -20.67
C VAL A 89 -9.91 0.85 -22.03
N GLU A 90 -9.46 1.72 -22.93
CA GLU A 90 -8.91 1.28 -24.22
C GLU A 90 -7.58 0.55 -24.05
N ALA A 91 -7.20 -0.28 -25.03
CA ALA A 91 -5.91 -0.97 -25.01
C ALA A 91 -4.75 0.05 -25.00
N CYS A 92 -3.89 -0.04 -23.98
CA CYS A 92 -2.80 0.89 -23.75
C CYS A 92 -1.43 0.29 -24.09
N ASP A 93 -0.46 1.15 -24.41
CA ASP A 93 0.93 0.75 -24.61
C ASP A 93 1.61 0.32 -23.29
N ALA A 94 1.17 0.92 -22.18
CA ALA A 94 1.65 0.61 -20.84
C ALA A 94 0.55 0.65 -19.77
N TYR A 95 0.69 -0.19 -18.75
CA TYR A 95 -0.19 -0.28 -17.58
C TYR A 95 0.62 -0.14 -16.30
N ILE A 96 0.15 0.65 -15.35
CA ILE A 96 0.69 0.79 -14.00
C ILE A 96 -0.34 0.24 -13.02
N ILE A 97 0.02 -0.84 -12.33
CA ILE A 97 -0.81 -1.51 -11.32
C ILE A 97 -0.28 -1.14 -9.93
N ASP A 98 -1.02 -0.29 -9.22
CA ASP A 98 -0.75 0.15 -7.84
C ASP A 98 -2.05 0.33 -7.05
N GLY A 99 -3.05 -0.51 -7.33
CA GLY A 99 -4.35 -0.52 -6.66
C GLY A 99 -4.40 -1.50 -5.48
N ASP A 100 -5.28 -2.49 -5.57
CA ASP A 100 -5.45 -3.50 -4.52
C ASP A 100 -4.27 -4.50 -4.54
N HIS A 101 -3.53 -4.60 -3.43
CA HIS A 101 -2.33 -5.46 -3.32
C HIS A 101 -2.68 -6.91 -2.92
N ASN A 102 -3.59 -7.56 -3.67
CA ASN A 102 -3.94 -8.96 -3.45
C ASN A 102 -3.85 -9.78 -4.75
N TYR A 103 -3.60 -11.08 -4.59
CA TYR A 103 -3.40 -12.01 -5.69
C TYR A 103 -4.59 -12.01 -6.66
N TRP A 104 -5.82 -12.06 -6.14
CA TRP A 104 -7.00 -12.22 -6.98
C TRP A 104 -7.17 -11.03 -7.91
N THR A 105 -7.08 -9.80 -7.39
CA THR A 105 -7.24 -8.60 -8.21
C THR A 105 -6.14 -8.52 -9.27
N VAL A 106 -4.87 -8.62 -8.87
CA VAL A 106 -3.73 -8.49 -9.79
C VAL A 106 -3.75 -9.56 -10.88
N SER A 107 -4.06 -10.81 -10.53
CA SER A 107 -4.15 -11.88 -11.55
C SER A 107 -5.22 -11.60 -12.60
N ARG A 108 -6.35 -10.99 -12.21
CA ARG A 108 -7.43 -10.64 -13.13
C ARG A 108 -7.15 -9.41 -13.97
N GLU A 109 -6.44 -8.44 -13.41
CA GLU A 109 -5.95 -7.29 -14.17
C GLU A 109 -4.99 -7.75 -15.27
N LEU A 110 -4.03 -8.63 -14.93
CA LEU A 110 -3.10 -9.22 -15.91
C LEU A 110 -3.83 -10.05 -16.97
N ASP A 111 -4.80 -10.87 -16.58
CA ASP A 111 -5.64 -11.62 -17.53
C ASP A 111 -6.39 -10.69 -18.49
N HIS A 112 -6.96 -9.59 -17.98
CA HIS A 112 -7.68 -8.60 -18.78
C HIS A 112 -6.75 -7.91 -19.78
N ILE A 113 -5.60 -7.42 -19.32
CA ILE A 113 -4.59 -6.75 -20.16
C ILE A 113 -4.11 -7.68 -21.27
N ALA A 114 -3.85 -8.95 -20.95
CA ALA A 114 -3.38 -9.94 -21.92
C ALA A 114 -4.44 -10.32 -22.96
N GLN A 115 -5.73 -10.31 -22.61
CA GLN A 115 -6.82 -10.59 -23.56
C GLN A 115 -7.03 -9.45 -24.56
N GLY A 116 -6.67 -8.21 -24.20
CA GLY A 116 -6.83 -7.02 -25.03
C GLY A 116 -5.73 -6.81 -26.08
N ALA A 117 -4.69 -7.64 -26.11
CA ALA A 117 -3.53 -7.42 -26.97
C ALA A 117 -2.95 -8.73 -27.54
N ASP A 118 -2.44 -8.68 -28.78
CA ASP A 118 -1.76 -9.81 -29.42
C ASP A 118 -0.47 -10.22 -28.69
N ARG A 119 0.17 -9.25 -28.02
CA ARG A 119 1.34 -9.42 -27.16
C ARG A 119 1.14 -8.60 -25.90
N LEU A 120 1.69 -9.07 -24.79
CA LEU A 120 1.58 -8.30 -23.54
C LEU A 120 2.25 -6.92 -23.70
N PRO A 121 1.53 -5.82 -23.40
CA PRO A 121 2.11 -4.48 -23.33
C PRO A 121 3.05 -4.36 -22.12
N LEU A 122 3.68 -3.19 -21.95
CA LEU A 122 4.50 -2.94 -20.76
C LEU A 122 3.60 -2.89 -19.53
N VAL A 123 3.85 -3.71 -18.52
CA VAL A 123 3.13 -3.67 -17.24
C VAL A 123 4.12 -3.37 -16.11
N LEU A 124 3.86 -2.32 -15.37
CA LEU A 124 4.61 -1.91 -14.20
C LEU A 124 3.74 -2.20 -12.97
N LEU A 125 4.24 -3.01 -12.05
CA LEU A 125 3.52 -3.38 -10.82
C LEU A 125 4.29 -2.88 -9.61
N HIS A 126 3.61 -2.18 -8.72
CA HIS A 126 4.18 -1.84 -7.42
C HIS A 126 3.99 -3.00 -6.42
N ASP A 127 4.64 -2.93 -5.25
CA ASP A 127 4.39 -3.84 -4.14
C ASP A 127 4.70 -5.33 -4.43
N VAL A 128 5.63 -5.59 -5.35
CA VAL A 128 6.08 -6.96 -5.69
C VAL A 128 7.11 -7.55 -4.71
N CYS A 129 7.62 -6.76 -3.76
CA CYS A 129 8.49 -7.22 -2.68
C CYS A 129 7.73 -7.22 -1.35
N TRP A 130 8.44 -7.39 -0.23
CA TRP A 130 7.80 -7.44 1.08
C TRP A 130 7.03 -6.14 1.39
N PRO A 131 5.82 -6.21 1.98
CA PRO A 131 5.11 -7.43 2.39
C PRO A 131 4.22 -8.00 1.29
N ALA A 132 3.67 -7.13 0.45
CA ALA A 132 2.58 -7.42 -0.49
C ALA A 132 2.94 -8.46 -1.57
N GLY A 133 4.23 -8.61 -1.90
CA GLY A 133 4.69 -9.58 -2.88
C GLY A 133 4.30 -11.01 -2.53
N ARG A 134 4.23 -11.36 -1.24
CA ARG A 134 3.88 -12.70 -0.75
C ARG A 134 2.74 -12.70 0.27
N ARG A 135 2.08 -11.57 0.49
CA ARG A 135 0.99 -11.45 1.47
C ARG A 135 -0.06 -10.51 0.92
N ASP A 136 -1.26 -11.01 0.72
CA ASP A 136 -2.40 -10.18 0.30
C ASP A 136 -2.68 -9.08 1.33
N MET A 137 -2.96 -7.89 0.81
CA MET A 137 -3.56 -6.78 1.53
C MET A 137 -4.89 -6.41 0.90
N TYR A 138 -5.86 -6.05 1.74
CA TYR A 138 -7.23 -5.81 1.31
C TYR A 138 -7.72 -4.45 1.82
N TYR A 139 -8.10 -3.56 0.90
CA TYR A 139 -8.83 -2.33 1.23
C TYR A 139 -10.33 -2.59 1.38
N ALA A 140 -10.90 -3.48 0.55
CA ALA A 140 -12.32 -3.82 0.56
C ALA A 140 -12.58 -5.32 0.40
N PRO A 141 -12.18 -6.19 1.36
CA PRO A 141 -12.31 -7.64 1.21
C PRO A 141 -13.76 -8.11 0.99
N GLY A 142 -14.76 -7.34 1.46
CA GLY A 142 -16.18 -7.65 1.23
C GLY A 142 -16.66 -7.44 -0.20
N ALA A 143 -15.88 -6.75 -1.05
CA ALA A 143 -16.16 -6.59 -2.47
C ALA A 143 -15.61 -7.76 -3.32
N LEU A 144 -14.73 -8.58 -2.75
CA LEU A 144 -14.09 -9.69 -3.45
C LEU A 144 -14.93 -10.98 -3.34
N PRO A 145 -14.80 -11.91 -4.30
CA PRO A 145 -15.43 -13.22 -4.20
C PRO A 145 -14.99 -13.98 -2.95
N ALA A 146 -15.87 -14.81 -2.36
CA ALA A 146 -15.58 -15.49 -1.10
C ALA A 146 -14.32 -16.39 -1.12
N GLY A 147 -13.96 -16.96 -2.28
CA GLY A 147 -12.75 -17.77 -2.45
C GLY A 147 -11.47 -16.98 -2.78
N ALA A 148 -11.56 -15.65 -2.89
CA ALA A 148 -10.46 -14.76 -3.20
C ALA A 148 -9.79 -14.15 -1.96
N VAL A 149 -10.37 -14.35 -0.78
CA VAL A 149 -9.96 -13.67 0.44
C VAL A 149 -9.41 -14.67 1.44
N HIS A 150 -8.14 -14.51 1.80
CA HIS A 150 -7.51 -15.26 2.88
C HIS A 150 -8.07 -14.83 4.25
N PRO A 151 -7.96 -15.68 5.28
CA PRO A 151 -8.11 -15.23 6.66
C PRO A 151 -7.22 -13.99 6.88
N HIS A 152 -7.81 -12.90 7.35
CA HIS A 152 -7.16 -11.59 7.42
C HIS A 152 -7.45 -10.87 8.74
N SER A 153 -6.72 -9.78 8.97
CA SER A 153 -6.90 -8.93 10.15
C SER A 153 -6.67 -7.47 9.80
N TRP A 154 -7.49 -6.59 10.38
CA TRP A 154 -7.36 -5.13 10.34
C TRP A 154 -6.41 -4.57 11.42
N GLU A 155 -6.14 -5.35 12.46
CA GLU A 155 -5.43 -4.91 13.67
C GLU A 155 -3.98 -5.42 13.74
N LEU A 156 -3.77 -6.68 13.39
CA LEU A 156 -2.45 -7.30 13.32
C LEU A 156 -1.63 -6.72 12.16
N GLY A 157 -0.32 -6.73 12.33
CA GLY A 157 0.66 -6.36 11.32
C GLY A 157 1.64 -7.47 10.99
N CYS A 158 2.67 -7.13 10.22
CA CYS A 158 3.72 -8.03 9.81
C CYS A 158 5.10 -7.43 10.07
N VAL A 159 6.10 -8.31 10.17
CA VAL A 159 7.52 -7.96 10.27
C VAL A 159 8.33 -8.87 9.36
N PRO A 160 9.44 -8.40 8.77
CA PRO A 160 10.23 -9.23 7.88
C PRO A 160 10.74 -10.51 8.56
N GLY A 161 10.62 -11.64 7.85
CA GLY A 161 11.08 -12.95 8.33
C GLY A 161 10.11 -13.71 9.23
N ARG A 162 8.89 -13.19 9.46
CA ARG A 162 7.84 -13.88 10.19
C ARG A 162 6.61 -14.11 9.32
N GLN A 163 6.19 -15.38 9.22
CA GLN A 163 5.07 -15.78 8.36
C GLN A 163 3.72 -15.36 8.95
N GLU A 164 3.50 -15.53 10.25
CA GLU A 164 2.23 -15.18 10.88
C GLU A 164 2.14 -13.68 11.19
N ALA A 165 0.95 -13.12 11.05
CA ALA A 165 0.64 -11.77 11.49
C ALA A 165 0.76 -11.64 13.03
N ILE A 166 1.18 -10.48 13.50
CA ILE A 166 1.50 -10.21 14.91
C ILE A 166 0.81 -8.96 15.42
N ALA A 167 0.70 -8.82 16.73
CA ALA A 167 0.42 -7.52 17.33
C ALA A 167 1.62 -6.59 17.09
N GLY A 168 1.39 -5.39 16.55
CA GLY A 168 2.47 -4.48 16.18
C GLY A 168 2.90 -4.62 14.71
N GLY A 169 4.09 -4.11 14.37
CA GLY A 169 4.64 -4.18 13.01
C GLY A 169 3.91 -3.33 11.96
N PHE A 170 4.20 -3.59 10.69
CA PHE A 170 3.57 -2.94 9.53
C PHE A 170 2.10 -3.35 9.40
N ARG A 171 1.17 -2.40 9.50
CA ARG A 171 -0.28 -2.65 9.53
C ARG A 171 -1.07 -1.43 9.08
N GLY A 172 -2.28 -1.67 8.57
CA GLY A 172 -3.16 -0.63 8.08
C GLY A 172 -3.83 0.23 9.15
N ARG A 173 -3.83 -0.20 10.42
CA ARG A 173 -4.52 0.51 11.54
C ARG A 173 -5.97 0.88 11.18
N GLY A 174 -6.68 -0.05 10.55
CA GLY A 174 -8.05 0.13 10.06
C GLY A 174 -8.19 0.62 8.61
N SER A 175 -7.12 1.09 7.96
CA SER A 175 -7.16 1.52 6.55
C SER A 175 -7.10 0.37 5.55
N PHE A 176 -6.43 -0.73 5.91
CA PHE A 176 -6.40 -1.98 5.14
C PHE A 176 -6.20 -3.17 6.08
N ALA A 177 -6.65 -4.35 5.64
CA ALA A 177 -6.38 -5.61 6.28
C ALA A 177 -5.20 -6.34 5.63
N ILE A 178 -4.52 -7.20 6.38
CA ILE A 178 -3.49 -8.10 5.85
C ILE A 178 -3.92 -9.56 6.02
N ALA A 179 -3.57 -10.42 5.06
CA ALA A 179 -3.66 -11.86 5.24
C ALA A 179 -2.84 -12.32 6.47
N LEU A 180 -3.38 -13.25 7.24
CA LEU A 180 -2.78 -13.72 8.50
C LEU A 180 -1.46 -14.45 8.29
N ASN A 181 -1.24 -15.05 7.12
CA ASN A 181 -0.02 -15.76 6.79
C ASN A 181 0.61 -15.20 5.51
N GLU A 182 1.93 -15.08 5.48
CA GLU A 182 2.71 -14.80 4.27
C GLU A 182 3.08 -16.10 3.56
N GLY A 183 3.03 -16.06 2.23
CA GLY A 183 3.27 -17.19 1.35
C GLY A 183 2.06 -18.12 1.23
N GLY A 184 2.28 -19.25 0.57
CA GLY A 184 1.21 -20.18 0.20
C GLY A 184 0.63 -19.90 -1.19
N GLU A 185 -0.33 -20.72 -1.60
CA GLU A 185 -0.98 -20.60 -2.89
C GLU A 185 -1.77 -19.29 -2.97
N ARG A 186 -1.65 -18.60 -4.11
CA ARG A 186 -2.49 -17.44 -4.45
C ARG A 186 -2.46 -16.33 -3.40
N ASN A 187 -1.26 -15.97 -2.95
CA ASN A 187 -1.05 -14.99 -1.88
C ASN A 187 0.06 -14.00 -2.24
N GLY A 188 -0.32 -12.75 -2.50
CA GLY A 188 0.54 -11.63 -2.82
C GLY A 188 0.65 -11.29 -4.31
N VAL A 189 1.03 -10.04 -4.57
CA VAL A 189 1.15 -9.44 -5.91
C VAL A 189 2.15 -10.21 -6.78
N ARG A 190 3.34 -10.49 -6.23
CA ARG A 190 4.39 -11.21 -6.98
C ARG A 190 4.00 -12.65 -7.26
N THR A 191 3.25 -13.29 -6.36
CA THR A 191 2.68 -14.62 -6.62
C THR A 191 1.72 -14.58 -7.80
N ALA A 192 0.88 -13.55 -7.93
CA ALA A 192 0.00 -13.39 -9.09
C ALA A 192 0.78 -13.24 -10.41
N VAL A 193 1.87 -12.47 -10.41
CA VAL A 193 2.73 -12.31 -11.59
C VAL A 193 3.41 -13.63 -11.96
N GLU A 194 3.98 -14.34 -10.99
CA GLU A 194 4.69 -15.60 -11.23
C GLU A 194 3.74 -16.69 -11.76
N ASP A 195 2.54 -16.83 -11.17
CA ASP A 195 1.52 -17.78 -11.63
C ASP A 195 1.01 -17.40 -13.04
N PHE A 196 0.85 -16.10 -13.32
CA PHE A 196 0.49 -15.61 -14.65
C PHE A 196 1.55 -15.95 -15.71
N MET A 197 2.84 -15.96 -15.35
CA MET A 197 3.92 -16.30 -16.26
C MET A 197 4.12 -17.80 -16.48
N GLU A 198 3.61 -18.67 -15.61
CA GLU A 198 3.91 -20.10 -15.64
C GLU A 198 3.60 -20.77 -17.00
N ALA A 199 2.56 -20.29 -17.69
CA ALA A 199 2.16 -20.77 -19.02
C ALA A 199 2.65 -19.90 -20.19
N ARG A 200 3.51 -18.90 -19.95
CA ARG A 200 3.89 -17.86 -20.91
C ARG A 200 5.41 -17.64 -20.93
N GLU A 201 6.10 -18.47 -21.71
CA GLU A 201 7.57 -18.45 -21.83
C GLU A 201 8.13 -17.20 -22.54
N ASP A 202 7.29 -16.46 -23.26
CA ASP A 202 7.68 -15.25 -23.99
C ASP A 202 7.73 -14.00 -23.10
N LEU A 203 7.41 -14.11 -21.81
CA LEU A 203 7.38 -12.98 -20.89
C LEU A 203 8.68 -12.84 -20.10
N ARG A 204 9.07 -11.58 -19.86
CA ARG A 204 10.18 -11.21 -18.99
C ARG A 204 9.64 -10.42 -17.80
N PHE A 205 10.09 -10.78 -16.61
CA PHE A 205 9.73 -10.11 -15.36
C PHE A 205 10.98 -9.72 -14.58
N VAL A 206 11.17 -8.42 -14.44
CA VAL A 206 12.28 -7.83 -13.72
C VAL A 206 11.78 -7.24 -12.41
N VAL A 207 12.52 -7.48 -11.31
CA VAL A 207 12.20 -6.93 -9.99
C VAL A 207 13.31 -5.97 -9.56
N VAL A 208 12.93 -4.71 -9.34
CA VAL A 208 13.77 -3.67 -8.74
C VAL A 208 13.43 -3.58 -7.25
N PRO A 209 14.33 -3.98 -6.34
CA PRO A 209 14.04 -4.09 -4.92
C PRO A 209 14.22 -2.75 -4.20
N ALA A 210 13.38 -1.77 -4.55
CA ALA A 210 13.35 -0.46 -3.94
C ALA A 210 11.90 -0.06 -3.65
N ILE A 211 11.65 0.51 -2.47
CA ILE A 211 10.34 1.02 -2.02
C ILE A 211 9.24 -0.02 -2.24
N PHE A 212 9.23 -1.10 -1.44
CA PHE A 212 8.29 -2.22 -1.55
C PHE A 212 8.29 -2.98 -2.89
N GLY A 213 9.13 -2.56 -3.83
CA GLY A 213 9.48 -3.28 -5.04
C GLY A 213 8.71 -2.78 -6.26
N LEU A 214 9.43 -2.61 -7.36
CA LEU A 214 8.86 -2.42 -8.70
C LEU A 214 9.05 -3.68 -9.52
N GLY A 215 7.95 -4.21 -10.02
CA GLY A 215 7.90 -5.27 -11.01
C GLY A 215 7.74 -4.66 -12.40
N VAL A 216 8.55 -5.13 -13.36
CA VAL A 216 8.44 -4.75 -14.77
C VAL A 216 8.21 -6.00 -15.58
N LEU A 217 7.01 -6.16 -16.12
CA LEU A 217 6.54 -7.31 -16.88
C LEU A 217 6.29 -6.90 -18.33
N TYR A 218 6.87 -7.61 -19.28
CA TYR A 218 6.74 -7.30 -20.71
C TYR A 218 6.99 -8.55 -21.57
N SER A 219 6.53 -8.55 -22.82
CA SER A 219 6.93 -9.58 -23.78
C SER A 219 8.41 -9.41 -24.18
N ALA A 220 9.20 -10.49 -24.08
CA ALA A 220 10.58 -10.57 -24.53
C ALA A 220 10.72 -10.38 -26.05
N THR A 221 9.61 -10.48 -26.80
CA THR A 221 9.57 -10.23 -28.24
C THR A 221 9.18 -8.79 -28.59
N ALA A 222 8.90 -7.95 -27.59
CA ALA A 222 8.56 -6.56 -27.82
C ALA A 222 9.75 -5.79 -28.45
N PRO A 223 9.49 -4.82 -29.35
CA PRO A 223 10.56 -4.06 -30.02
C PRO A 223 11.44 -3.26 -29.04
N TYR A 224 10.94 -3.00 -27.83
CA TYR A 224 11.63 -2.27 -26.77
C TYR A 224 12.31 -3.18 -25.72
N ALA A 225 12.20 -4.51 -25.84
CA ALA A 225 12.71 -5.44 -24.82
C ALA A 225 14.21 -5.24 -24.53
N ASP A 226 15.04 -5.11 -25.57
CA ASP A 226 16.48 -4.84 -25.44
C ASP A 226 16.79 -3.51 -24.72
N ALA A 227 15.94 -2.49 -24.91
CA ALA A 227 16.10 -1.20 -24.25
C ALA A 227 15.76 -1.30 -22.76
N LEU A 228 14.70 -2.02 -22.42
CA LEU A 228 14.34 -2.32 -21.03
C LEU A 228 15.41 -3.16 -20.34
N ASP A 229 15.95 -4.20 -20.99
CA ASP A 229 17.00 -5.04 -20.42
C ASP A 229 18.26 -4.23 -20.09
N ARG A 230 18.65 -3.29 -20.95
CA ARG A 230 19.79 -2.39 -20.68
C ARG A 230 19.51 -1.42 -19.54
N LEU A 231 18.30 -0.87 -19.50
CA LEU A 231 17.88 0.08 -18.46
C LEU A 231 17.80 -0.60 -17.08
N LEU A 232 17.18 -1.77 -17.03
CA LEU A 232 16.83 -2.47 -15.80
C LEU A 232 17.91 -3.43 -15.31
N GLY A 233 18.79 -3.93 -16.19
CA GLY A 233 19.85 -4.88 -15.83
C GLY A 233 20.72 -4.46 -14.63
N PRO A 234 21.13 -3.18 -14.51
CA PRO A 234 21.85 -2.71 -13.32
C PRO A 234 21.02 -2.66 -12.02
N LEU A 235 19.69 -2.63 -12.13
CA LEU A 235 18.75 -2.47 -11.02
C LEU A 235 18.13 -3.81 -10.58
N GLU A 236 18.02 -4.75 -11.52
CA GLU A 236 17.43 -6.08 -11.32
C GLU A 236 18.14 -6.83 -10.19
N ARG A 237 17.39 -7.14 -9.12
CA ARG A 237 17.90 -7.89 -7.95
C ARG A 237 19.27 -7.39 -7.47
N ASN A 238 19.47 -6.08 -7.53
CA ASN A 238 20.74 -5.47 -7.19
C ASN A 238 21.00 -5.63 -5.68
N PRO A 239 22.08 -6.31 -5.26
CA PRO A 239 22.31 -6.60 -3.84
C PRO A 239 22.47 -5.35 -2.95
N LEU A 240 22.93 -4.23 -3.52
CA LEU A 240 22.99 -2.97 -2.77
C LEU A 240 21.59 -2.41 -2.54
N LEU A 241 20.74 -2.40 -3.57
CA LEU A 241 19.35 -1.94 -3.45
C LEU A 241 18.57 -2.82 -2.47
N GLU A 242 18.71 -4.14 -2.55
CA GLU A 242 18.08 -5.06 -1.59
C GLU A 242 18.49 -4.76 -0.15
N ARG A 243 19.78 -4.48 0.09
CA ARG A 243 20.29 -4.15 1.42
C ARG A 243 19.80 -2.79 1.91
N LEU A 244 19.73 -1.78 1.03
CA LEU A 244 19.21 -0.46 1.36
C LEU A 244 17.72 -0.51 1.69
N GLU A 245 16.94 -1.24 0.88
CA GLU A 245 15.52 -1.43 1.09
C GLU A 245 15.24 -2.21 2.36
N ARG A 246 16.00 -3.27 2.61
CA ARG A 246 15.91 -4.02 3.87
C ARG A 246 16.22 -3.13 5.07
N ASN A 247 17.26 -2.31 4.99
CA ASN A 247 17.60 -1.37 6.06
C ASN A 247 16.50 -0.33 6.29
N ARG A 248 15.90 0.20 5.23
CA ARG A 248 14.77 1.13 5.31
C ARG A 248 13.58 0.50 6.04
N ILE A 249 13.22 -0.74 5.68
CA ILE A 249 12.13 -1.48 6.30
C ILE A 249 12.43 -1.76 7.78
N ASP A 250 13.62 -2.26 8.11
CA ASP A 250 13.99 -2.56 9.50
C ASP A 250 13.97 -1.29 10.37
N LEU A 251 14.47 -0.16 9.87
CA LEU A 251 14.39 1.14 10.56
C LEU A 251 12.94 1.61 10.74
N TYR A 252 12.07 1.39 9.74
CA TYR A 252 10.66 1.69 9.86
C TYR A 252 9.96 0.79 10.89
N MET A 253 10.35 -0.48 11.00
CA MET A 253 9.81 -1.40 12.02
C MET A 253 10.17 -0.95 13.43
N GLU A 254 11.43 -0.55 13.65
CA GLU A 254 11.89 0.03 14.92
C GLU A 254 11.09 1.30 15.29
N LEU A 255 10.82 2.17 14.31
CA LEU A 255 10.00 3.36 14.53
C LEU A 255 8.57 2.99 14.95
N LEU A 256 7.95 2.01 14.29
CA LEU A 256 6.60 1.56 14.64
C LEU A 256 6.55 0.97 16.05
N GLU A 257 7.55 0.15 16.40
CA GLU A 257 7.65 -0.42 17.74
C GLU A 257 7.81 0.67 18.81
N GLN A 258 8.65 1.67 18.57
CA GLN A 258 8.81 2.80 19.48
C GLN A 258 7.50 3.60 19.64
N ARG A 259 6.78 3.86 18.55
CA ARG A 259 5.47 4.53 18.59
C ARG A 259 4.42 3.75 19.39
N ASP A 260 4.43 2.43 19.25
CA ASP A 260 3.53 1.54 19.99
C ASP A 260 3.87 1.57 21.49
N ARG A 261 5.15 1.43 21.86
CA ARG A 261 5.61 1.55 23.26
C ARG A 261 5.23 2.88 23.90
N VAL A 262 5.40 4.00 23.19
CA VAL A 262 5.03 5.33 23.71
C VAL A 262 3.53 5.44 23.92
N SER A 263 2.74 4.91 22.98
CA SER A 263 1.28 4.91 23.07
C SER A 263 0.78 4.06 24.24
N GLU A 264 1.36 2.87 24.46
CA GLU A 264 1.06 2.01 25.61
C GLU A 264 1.41 2.67 26.95
N LEU A 265 2.57 3.32 27.04
CA LEU A 265 2.97 4.06 28.24
C LEU A 265 2.01 5.21 28.54
N GLY A 266 1.58 5.95 27.52
CA GLY A 266 0.60 7.02 27.66
C GLY A 266 -0.75 6.51 28.17
N LEU A 267 -1.25 5.41 27.61
CA LEU A 267 -2.49 4.76 28.06
C LEU A 267 -2.38 4.28 29.51
N ARG A 268 -1.24 3.67 29.88
CA ARG A 268 -0.98 3.22 31.26
C ARG A 268 -0.94 4.39 32.23
N GLN A 269 -0.25 5.47 31.87
CA GLN A 269 -0.19 6.68 32.68
C GLN A 269 -1.59 7.29 32.89
N GLY A 270 -2.40 7.38 31.82
CA GLY A 270 -3.77 7.88 31.92
C GLY A 270 -4.65 7.03 32.84
N ARG A 271 -4.53 5.70 32.78
CA ARG A 271 -5.25 4.79 33.71
C ARG A 271 -4.84 5.00 35.16
N LEU A 272 -3.53 5.11 35.42
CA LEU A 272 -3.01 5.36 36.77
C LEU A 272 -3.48 6.72 37.31
N LEU A 273 -3.44 7.79 36.49
CA LEU A 273 -3.93 9.10 36.90
C LEU A 273 -5.42 9.07 37.24
N ALA A 274 -6.24 8.38 36.43
CA ALA A 274 -7.66 8.22 36.72
C ALA A 274 -7.92 7.42 38.00
N GLU A 275 -7.06 6.46 38.33
CA GLU A 275 -7.12 5.72 39.59
C GLU A 275 -6.74 6.60 40.79
N TYR A 276 -5.65 7.35 40.68
CA TYR A 276 -5.25 8.32 41.71
C TYR A 276 -6.33 9.37 41.97
N ASP A 277 -6.98 9.89 40.93
CA ASP A 277 -8.06 10.87 41.06
C ASP A 277 -9.28 10.30 41.79
N ARG A 278 -9.66 9.04 41.48
CA ARG A 278 -10.71 8.32 42.22
C ARG A 278 -10.34 8.11 43.68
N SER A 279 -9.10 7.70 43.96
CA SER A 279 -8.62 7.49 45.34
C SER A 279 -8.56 8.79 46.13
N LEU A 280 -8.11 9.89 45.51
CA LEU A 280 -8.07 11.21 46.13
C LEU A 280 -9.48 11.69 46.47
N THR A 281 -10.40 11.61 45.51
CA THR A 281 -11.82 11.98 45.71
C THR A 281 -12.44 11.19 46.87
N ALA A 282 -12.18 9.88 46.95
CA ALA A 282 -12.68 9.04 48.03
C ALA A 282 -12.08 9.44 49.40
N ALA A 283 -10.78 9.70 49.47
CA ALA A 283 -10.11 10.12 50.70
C ALA A 283 -10.58 11.50 51.17
N GLU A 284 -10.83 12.44 50.24
CA GLU A 284 -11.38 13.75 50.55
C GLU A 284 -12.80 13.66 51.13
N ALA A 285 -13.64 12.78 50.56
CA ALA A 285 -14.98 12.52 51.08
C ALA A 285 -14.94 11.91 52.48
N GLU A 286 -14.06 10.93 52.72
CA GLU A 286 -13.86 10.32 54.04
C GLU A 286 -13.36 11.36 55.07
N ALA A 287 -12.37 12.17 54.70
CA ALA A 287 -11.86 13.23 55.56
C ALA A 287 -12.93 14.27 55.90
N ALA A 288 -13.80 14.63 54.95
CA ALA A 288 -14.94 15.51 55.19
C ALA A 288 -15.95 14.89 56.17
N ALA A 289 -16.26 13.60 56.01
CA ALA A 289 -17.15 12.87 56.92
C ALA A 289 -16.59 12.80 58.35
N LEU A 290 -15.31 12.47 58.49
CA LEU A 290 -14.63 12.44 59.80
C LEU A 290 -14.58 13.82 60.46
N ARG A 291 -14.34 14.90 59.70
CA ARG A 291 -14.38 16.28 60.23
C ARG A 291 -15.77 16.63 60.78
N LEU A 292 -16.83 16.22 60.08
CA LEU A 292 -18.21 16.43 60.54
C LEU A 292 -18.48 15.65 61.84
N GLU A 293 -18.02 14.41 61.92
CA GLU A 293 -18.22 13.58 63.11
C GLU A 293 -17.46 14.13 64.32
N VAL A 294 -16.21 14.56 64.13
CA VAL A 294 -15.43 15.24 65.18
C VAL A 294 -16.12 16.52 65.64
N ALA A 295 -16.71 17.31 64.73
CA ALA A 295 -17.47 18.51 65.10
C ALA A 295 -18.68 18.17 65.99
N LYS A 296 -19.47 17.15 65.62
CA LYS A 296 -20.62 16.68 66.42
C LYS A 296 -20.20 16.19 67.81
N LEU A 297 -19.11 15.43 67.89
CA LEU A 297 -18.59 14.93 69.18
C LEU A 297 -18.14 16.08 70.09
N ARG A 298 -17.51 17.12 69.51
CA ARG A 298 -17.11 18.34 70.26
C ARG A 298 -18.30 19.12 70.77
N GLU A 299 -19.40 19.23 70.02
CA GLU A 299 -20.63 19.86 70.49
C GLU A 299 -21.25 19.08 71.65
N ARG A 300 -21.34 17.74 71.53
CA ARG A 300 -21.85 16.89 72.62
C ARG A 300 -21.03 16.97 73.89
N ALA A 301 -19.71 17.11 73.79
CA ALA A 301 -18.83 17.24 74.96
C ALA A 301 -18.93 18.63 75.65
N ARG A 302 -19.57 19.62 75.01
CA ARG A 302 -19.78 20.97 75.57
C ARG A 302 -21.17 21.16 76.16
N ALA A 303 -22.10 20.24 75.92
CA ALA A 303 -23.45 20.22 76.49
C ALA A 303 -23.47 19.39 77.78
#